data_AF-A0AAW6RH11-F1
#
_entry.id   AF-A0AAW6RH11-F1
#
_cell.length_a   1.000
_cell.length_b   1.000
_cell.length_c   1.000
_cell.angle_alpha   90.00
_cell.angle_beta   90.00
_cell.angle_gamma   90.00
#
_symmetry.space_group_name_H-M   'P 1'
#
loop_
_entity.id
_entity.type
_entity.pdbx_description
1 polymer ?
#
loop_
_entity_poly.entity_id
_entity_poly.type
_entity_poly.pdbx_seq_one_letter_code
_entity_poly.pdbx_strand_id
1 'polypeptide(L)'
;PGAQAADPYRPTTACAGFVRVRDGYCTEPGCGCSAFDSDLDHVAEYDHTNPAQGGATSSENLNAKCRFGHLHKTFGDWIDVQYRDDDGHLVTEYRTSEGFVIPGDAENLEDFFPNLRRIRYEQPPQAPPTPRVITGDDTPPTSNRLAHKHARRRAERARNLRERERREAAD
;
A
#
# COMPACT_ATOMS: atom_id res chain seq x y z
N PRO A 1 7.84 -5.74 -32.67
CA PRO A 1 7.40 -4.97 -31.49
C PRO A 1 7.90 -5.63 -30.21
N GLY A 2 8.97 -5.12 -29.61
CA GLY A 2 9.45 -5.62 -28.31
C GLY A 2 8.47 -5.22 -27.22
N ALA A 3 7.94 -6.18 -26.48
CA ALA A 3 7.13 -5.89 -25.30
C ALA A 3 8.01 -5.14 -24.29
N GLN A 4 7.62 -3.92 -23.95
CA GLN A 4 8.27 -3.16 -22.89
C GLN A 4 8.14 -3.96 -21.59
N ALA A 5 9.23 -4.12 -20.85
CA ALA A 5 9.18 -4.83 -19.57
C ALA A 5 8.10 -4.18 -18.69
N ALA A 6 7.22 -5.01 -18.12
CA ALA A 6 6.12 -4.53 -17.30
C ALA A 6 6.68 -3.73 -16.11
N ASP A 7 6.17 -2.52 -15.89
CA ASP A 7 6.53 -1.70 -14.73
C ASP A 7 6.05 -2.43 -13.45
N PRO A 8 6.95 -2.89 -12.57
CA PRO A 8 6.55 -3.62 -11.36
C PRO A 8 5.93 -2.72 -10.30
N TYR A 9 6.08 -1.39 -10.41
CA TYR A 9 5.48 -0.41 -9.52
C TYR A 9 4.06 -0.01 -9.96
N ARG A 10 3.83 0.13 -11.26
CA ARG A 10 2.51 0.51 -11.78
C ARG A 10 1.58 -0.70 -11.85
N PRO A 11 0.37 -0.62 -11.25
CA PRO A 11 -0.59 -1.71 -11.37
C PRO A 11 -1.03 -1.91 -12.82
N THR A 12 -1.18 -3.17 -13.24
CA THR A 12 -1.86 -3.49 -14.50
C THR A 12 -3.29 -2.96 -14.50
N THR A 13 -3.89 -2.74 -15.68
CA THR A 13 -5.29 -2.30 -15.81
C THR A 13 -6.26 -3.23 -15.08
N ALA A 14 -6.02 -4.54 -15.10
CA ALA A 14 -6.86 -5.53 -14.43
C ALA A 14 -6.77 -5.42 -12.89
N CYS A 15 -5.55 -5.31 -12.35
CA CYS A 15 -5.33 -5.08 -10.92
C CYS A 15 -5.97 -3.76 -10.48
N ALA A 16 -5.72 -2.68 -11.23
CA ALA A 16 -6.26 -1.37 -10.91
C ALA A 16 -7.79 -1.32 -10.97
N GLY A 17 -8.40 -1.95 -11.97
CA GLY A 17 -9.86 -2.07 -12.08
C GLY A 17 -10.43 -2.88 -10.93
N PHE A 18 -9.80 -3.99 -10.56
CA PHE A 18 -10.23 -4.82 -9.43
C PHE A 18 -10.18 -4.06 -8.11
N VAL A 19 -9.08 -3.36 -7.79
CA VAL A 19 -8.96 -2.60 -6.53
C VAL A 19 -10.06 -1.54 -6.43
N ARG A 20 -10.36 -0.83 -7.52
CA ARG A 20 -11.46 0.14 -7.55
C ARG A 20 -12.84 -0.49 -7.34
N VAL A 21 -13.09 -1.64 -7.96
CA VAL A 21 -14.33 -2.40 -7.77
C VAL A 21 -14.43 -2.97 -6.37
N ARG A 22 -13.32 -3.41 -5.77
CA ARG A 22 -13.28 -3.93 -4.41
C ARG A 22 -13.57 -2.83 -3.38
N ASP A 23 -12.89 -1.70 -3.52
CA ASP A 23 -12.99 -0.62 -2.53
C ASP A 23 -14.28 0.18 -2.69
N GLY A 24 -14.75 0.42 -3.92
CA GLY A 24 -15.96 1.21 -4.23
C GLY A 24 -15.79 2.71 -3.99
N TYR A 25 -15.24 3.08 -2.84
CA TYR A 25 -14.93 4.43 -2.41
C TYR A 25 -13.47 4.56 -1.95
N CYS A 26 -13.05 5.79 -1.72
CA CYS A 26 -11.79 6.10 -1.05
C CYS A 26 -11.76 5.47 0.35
N THR A 27 -10.67 4.79 0.70
CA THR A 27 -10.57 4.07 1.98
C THR A 27 -10.26 4.95 3.18
N GLU A 28 -9.94 6.24 2.98
CA GLU A 28 -9.78 7.19 4.10
C GLU A 28 -11.05 7.26 4.95
N PRO A 29 -10.94 7.29 6.29
CA PRO A 29 -12.10 7.17 7.16
C PRO A 29 -13.20 8.18 6.84
N GLY A 30 -14.41 7.70 6.50
CA GLY A 30 -15.58 8.52 6.20
C GLY A 30 -15.55 9.28 4.87
N CYS A 31 -14.64 8.95 3.95
CA CYS A 31 -14.55 9.64 2.66
C CYS A 31 -15.47 9.02 1.60
N GLY A 32 -16.55 9.71 1.23
CA GLY A 32 -17.47 9.27 0.17
C GLY A 32 -17.00 9.47 -1.28
N CYS A 33 -15.71 9.74 -1.53
CA CYS A 33 -15.19 9.92 -2.89
C CYS A 33 -15.15 8.57 -3.61
N SER A 34 -15.61 8.50 -4.86
CA SER A 34 -15.57 7.27 -5.66
C SER A 34 -14.13 6.74 -5.81
N ALA A 35 -13.95 5.43 -5.72
CA ALA A 35 -12.66 4.79 -5.98
C ALA A 35 -12.21 4.99 -7.45
N PHE A 36 -13.15 5.24 -8.37
CA PHE A 36 -12.85 5.53 -9.77
C PHE A 36 -12.29 6.95 -9.99
N ASP A 37 -12.58 7.88 -9.08
CA ASP A 37 -12.01 9.24 -9.06
C ASP A 37 -10.79 9.35 -8.12
N SER A 38 -10.36 8.22 -7.57
CA SER A 38 -9.27 8.11 -6.59
C SER A 38 -7.98 7.59 -7.22
N ASP A 39 -6.86 7.98 -6.60
CA ASP A 39 -5.54 7.42 -6.87
C ASP A 39 -5.45 6.02 -6.25
N LEU A 40 -4.73 5.10 -6.88
CA LEU A 40 -4.36 3.84 -6.23
C LEU A 40 -3.01 4.01 -5.56
N ASP A 41 -2.97 3.69 -4.27
CA ASP A 41 -1.81 3.95 -3.44
C ASP A 41 -1.36 2.68 -2.70
N HIS A 42 -0.05 2.50 -2.59
CA HIS A 42 0.54 1.34 -1.93
C HIS A 42 0.47 1.51 -0.42
N VAL A 43 -0.24 0.63 0.29
CA VAL A 43 -0.34 0.64 1.77
C VAL A 43 1.05 0.57 2.39
N ALA A 44 1.77 -0.52 2.19
CA ALA A 44 3.21 -0.55 2.42
C ALA A 44 3.92 0.01 1.19
N GLU A 45 4.76 1.04 1.37
CA GLU A 45 5.37 1.74 0.24
C GLU A 45 6.25 0.80 -0.60
N TYR A 46 6.15 0.94 -1.92
CA TYR A 46 7.05 0.26 -2.84
C TYR A 46 8.49 0.81 -2.71
N ASP A 47 9.48 -0.08 -2.76
CA ASP A 47 10.90 0.29 -2.74
C ASP A 47 11.49 0.14 -4.15
N HIS A 48 11.75 1.27 -4.80
CA HIS A 48 12.33 1.28 -6.15
C HIS A 48 13.78 0.78 -6.22
N THR A 49 14.50 0.79 -5.09
CA THR A 49 15.89 0.33 -5.02
C THR A 49 15.95 -1.18 -4.77
N ASN A 50 15.10 -1.66 -3.85
CA ASN A 50 14.99 -3.07 -3.52
C ASN A 50 13.52 -3.48 -3.41
N PRO A 51 12.85 -3.81 -4.54
CA PRO A 51 11.43 -4.15 -4.56
C PRO A 51 11.02 -5.26 -3.58
N ALA A 52 11.91 -6.22 -3.31
CA ALA A 52 11.67 -7.32 -2.38
C ALA A 52 11.60 -6.88 -0.91
N GLN A 53 12.06 -5.68 -0.57
CA GLN A 53 12.01 -5.10 0.78
C GLN A 53 10.84 -4.14 1.00
N GLY A 54 10.19 -3.67 -0.07
CA GLY A 54 9.02 -2.80 -0.01
C GLY A 54 7.70 -3.59 -0.05
N GLY A 55 6.59 -2.86 -0.12
CA GLY A 55 5.30 -3.46 -0.45
C GLY A 55 5.19 -3.74 -1.95
N ALA A 56 4.85 -4.96 -2.32
CA ALA A 56 4.65 -5.33 -3.72
C ALA A 56 3.43 -4.61 -4.32
N THR A 57 3.41 -4.44 -5.63
CA THR A 57 2.21 -4.01 -6.36
C THR A 57 1.27 -5.20 -6.46
N SER A 58 0.30 -5.26 -5.57
CA SER A 58 -0.70 -6.33 -5.53
C SER A 58 -2.06 -5.76 -5.15
N SER A 59 -3.13 -6.50 -5.43
CA SER A 59 -4.45 -6.11 -4.98
C SER A 59 -4.50 -5.94 -3.47
N GLU A 60 -3.78 -6.77 -2.70
CA GLU A 60 -3.79 -6.74 -1.23
C GLU A 60 -3.01 -5.57 -0.62
N ASN A 61 -2.05 -5.00 -1.35
CA ASN A 61 -1.23 -3.88 -0.88
C ASN A 61 -1.60 -2.54 -1.54
N LEU A 62 -2.63 -2.52 -2.40
CA LEU A 62 -3.17 -1.31 -3.00
C LEU A 62 -4.54 -1.00 -2.41
N ASN A 63 -4.81 0.27 -2.17
CA ASN A 63 -6.16 0.77 -1.91
C ASN A 63 -6.42 2.08 -2.65
N ALA A 64 -7.70 2.40 -2.82
CA ALA A 64 -8.14 3.65 -3.41
C ALA A 64 -8.08 4.79 -2.38
N LYS A 65 -7.41 5.88 -2.73
CA LYS A 65 -7.35 7.11 -1.92
C LYS A 65 -7.67 8.32 -2.77
N CYS A 66 -8.61 9.14 -2.31
CA CYS A 66 -8.85 10.44 -2.92
C CYS A 66 -7.55 11.27 -2.88
N ARG A 67 -7.45 12.27 -3.76
CA ARG A 67 -6.21 13.05 -3.87
C ARG A 67 -5.75 13.64 -2.54
N PHE A 68 -6.68 14.11 -1.71
CA PHE A 68 -6.37 14.60 -0.37
C PHE A 68 -5.79 13.51 0.53
N GLY A 69 -6.43 12.34 0.61
CA GLY A 69 -5.96 11.20 1.39
C GLY A 69 -4.57 10.73 0.98
N HIS A 70 -4.34 10.59 -0.32
CA HIS A 70 -3.04 10.24 -0.88
C HIS A 70 -1.96 11.27 -0.49
N LEU A 71 -2.26 12.58 -0.57
CA LEU A 71 -1.33 13.62 -0.14
C LEU A 71 -1.11 13.61 1.37
N HIS A 72 -2.14 13.38 2.18
CA HIS A 72 -2.05 13.30 3.63
C HIS A 72 -1.12 12.14 4.04
N LYS A 73 -1.38 10.93 3.53
CA LYS A 73 -0.47 9.80 3.71
C LYS A 73 0.90 10.08 3.13
N THR A 74 1.02 10.77 2.00
CA THR A 74 2.35 11.07 1.45
C THR A 74 3.11 11.99 2.37
N PHE A 75 2.57 13.13 2.81
CA PHE A 75 3.37 14.17 3.45
C PHE A 75 3.26 14.23 4.98
N GLY A 76 2.25 13.61 5.58
CA GLY A 76 2.06 13.56 7.02
C GLY A 76 2.63 12.30 7.70
N ASP A 77 2.38 12.21 8.99
CA ASP A 77 2.62 11.02 9.83
C ASP A 77 1.33 10.19 9.97
N TRP A 78 0.62 10.05 8.84
CA TRP A 78 -0.59 9.25 8.71
C TRP A 78 -0.22 7.87 8.19
N ILE A 79 -0.43 6.84 9.01
CA ILE A 79 -0.04 5.46 8.68
C ILE A 79 -1.27 4.60 8.53
N ASP A 80 -1.47 4.08 7.33
CA ASP A 80 -2.44 3.05 7.03
C ASP A 80 -1.81 1.64 7.13
N VAL A 81 -2.61 0.69 7.56
CA VAL A 81 -2.36 -0.75 7.42
C VAL A 81 -3.59 -1.40 6.82
N GLN A 82 -3.36 -2.45 6.02
CA GLN A 82 -4.39 -3.23 5.37
C GLN A 82 -4.01 -4.69 5.51
N TYR A 83 -4.94 -5.51 5.97
CA TYR A 83 -4.72 -6.93 6.22
C TYR A 83 -6.05 -7.68 6.13
N ARG A 84 -6.01 -9.00 6.05
CA ARG A 84 -7.20 -9.82 6.19
C ARG A 84 -7.30 -10.36 7.61
N ASP A 85 -8.48 -10.28 8.19
CA ASP A 85 -8.79 -10.93 9.46
C ASP A 85 -9.00 -12.45 9.28
N ASP A 86 -9.34 -13.13 10.38
CA ASP A 86 -9.54 -14.58 10.41
C ASP A 86 -10.74 -15.03 9.55
N ASP A 87 -11.73 -14.16 9.35
CA ASP A 87 -12.89 -14.39 8.47
C ASP A 87 -12.59 -14.02 7.00
N GLY A 88 -11.36 -13.56 6.74
CA GLY A 88 -10.88 -13.17 5.43
C GLY A 88 -11.41 -11.83 4.93
N HIS A 89 -12.04 -11.02 5.80
CA HIS A 89 -12.45 -9.66 5.48
C HIS A 89 -11.22 -8.77 5.37
N LEU A 90 -11.21 -7.92 4.36
CA LEU A 90 -10.13 -6.96 4.16
C LEU A 90 -10.34 -5.75 5.08
N VAL A 91 -9.55 -5.68 6.13
CA VAL A 91 -9.58 -4.62 7.13
C VAL A 91 -8.55 -3.55 6.79
N THR A 92 -8.93 -2.29 6.93
CA THR A 92 -8.01 -1.15 6.91
C THR A 92 -8.05 -0.45 8.25
N GLU A 93 -6.88 -0.12 8.80
CA GLU A 93 -6.76 0.73 9.99
C GLU A 93 -5.82 1.89 9.71
N TYR A 94 -6.10 3.00 10.38
CA TYR A 94 -5.30 4.20 10.32
C TYR A 94 -4.75 4.53 11.69
N ARG A 95 -3.51 5.00 11.73
CA ARG A 95 -2.91 5.56 12.94
C ARG A 95 -2.54 7.02 12.74
N THR A 96 -2.98 7.82 13.70
CA THR A 96 -2.63 9.23 13.77
C THR A 96 -1.23 9.40 14.37
N SER A 97 -0.65 10.60 14.21
CA SER A 97 0.63 10.97 14.83
C SER A 97 0.63 10.85 16.36
N GLU A 98 -0.53 11.03 16.99
CA GLU A 98 -0.74 10.92 18.43
C GLU A 98 -0.91 9.46 18.90
N GLY A 99 -0.98 8.52 17.96
CA GLY A 99 -1.11 7.09 18.25
C GLY A 99 -2.54 6.57 18.35
N PHE A 100 -3.56 7.39 18.01
CA PHE A 100 -4.93 6.90 17.95
C PHE A 100 -5.11 5.94 16.77
N VAL A 101 -5.83 4.85 16.99
CA VAL A 101 -6.25 3.92 15.93
C VAL A 101 -7.65 4.30 15.49
N ILE A 102 -7.80 4.58 14.21
CA ILE A 102 -9.07 4.87 13.56
C ILE A 102 -9.37 3.70 12.62
N PRO A 103 -10.47 2.94 12.85
CA PRO A 103 -10.87 1.92 11.89
C PRO A 103 -11.24 2.59 10.57
N GLY A 104 -10.87 1.96 9.46
CA GLY A 104 -11.41 2.30 8.15
C GLY A 104 -12.91 1.96 8.08
N ASP A 105 -13.50 2.21 6.91
CA ASP A 105 -14.90 1.86 6.70
C ASP A 105 -15.12 0.36 6.91
N ALA A 106 -16.18 0.03 7.64
CA ALA A 106 -16.48 -1.36 8.04
C ALA A 106 -16.91 -2.23 6.85
N GLU A 107 -17.32 -1.61 5.75
CA GLU A 107 -17.79 -2.28 4.55
C GLU A 107 -16.98 -1.86 3.34
N ASN A 108 -16.62 -2.83 2.53
CA ASN A 108 -16.22 -2.63 1.13
C ASN A 108 -17.11 -3.50 0.24
N LEU A 109 -16.87 -3.48 -1.08
CA LEU A 109 -17.73 -4.23 -2.00
C LEU A 109 -17.53 -5.75 -1.91
N GLU A 110 -16.52 -6.27 -1.21
CA GLU A 110 -16.43 -7.70 -0.88
C GLU A 110 -17.54 -8.15 0.09
N ASP A 111 -18.15 -7.26 0.87
CA ASP A 111 -19.25 -7.59 1.79
C ASP A 111 -20.58 -7.81 1.03
N PHE A 112 -20.80 -7.01 -0.02
CA PHE A 112 -21.95 -7.19 -0.92
C PHE A 112 -21.70 -8.27 -1.98
N PHE A 113 -20.45 -8.44 -2.41
CA PHE A 113 -20.05 -9.36 -3.47
C PHE A 113 -18.92 -10.29 -2.99
N PRO A 114 -19.23 -11.31 -2.15
CA PRO A 114 -18.21 -12.15 -1.49
C PRO A 114 -17.30 -12.91 -2.46
N ASN A 115 -17.72 -13.12 -3.71
CA ASN A 115 -16.87 -13.73 -4.74
C ASN A 115 -15.64 -12.89 -5.11
N LEU A 116 -15.64 -11.58 -4.83
CA LEU A 116 -14.47 -10.72 -5.01
C LEU A 116 -13.29 -11.18 -4.13
N ARG A 117 -13.56 -11.81 -2.97
CA ARG A 117 -12.53 -12.41 -2.10
C ARG A 117 -11.72 -13.51 -2.76
N ARG A 118 -12.15 -14.05 -3.90
CA ARG A 118 -11.43 -15.12 -4.63
C ARG A 118 -10.43 -14.59 -5.64
N ILE A 119 -10.46 -13.28 -5.93
CA ILE A 119 -9.65 -12.65 -6.97
C ILE A 119 -8.44 -11.98 -6.32
N ARG A 120 -7.24 -12.33 -6.76
CA ARG A 120 -5.99 -11.70 -6.33
C ARG A 120 -5.15 -11.37 -7.54
N TYR A 121 -4.57 -10.18 -7.52
CA TYR A 121 -3.59 -9.77 -8.50
C TYR A 121 -2.26 -9.56 -7.81
N GLU A 122 -1.25 -10.25 -8.31
CA GLU A 122 0.13 -10.11 -7.88
C GLU A 122 0.97 -9.75 -9.09
N GLN A 123 1.69 -8.63 -9.02
CA GLN A 123 2.75 -8.37 -9.98
C GLN A 123 4.08 -8.84 -9.39
N PRO A 124 4.80 -9.74 -10.08
CA PRO A 124 6.10 -10.16 -9.60
C PRO A 124 7.04 -8.95 -9.56
N PRO A 125 7.81 -8.78 -8.46
CA PRO A 125 8.85 -7.76 -8.43
C PRO A 125 9.86 -8.07 -9.54
N GLN A 126 10.14 -7.08 -10.39
CA GLN A 126 11.19 -7.23 -11.38
C GLN A 126 12.55 -7.20 -10.67
N ALA A 127 13.49 -8.05 -11.08
CA ALA A 127 14.89 -7.93 -10.65
C ALA A 127 15.35 -6.48 -10.86
N PRO A 128 16.12 -5.90 -9.92
CA PRO A 128 16.58 -4.53 -10.05
C PRO A 128 17.20 -4.35 -11.44
N PRO A 129 16.86 -3.27 -12.17
CA PRO A 129 17.45 -3.03 -13.47
C PRO A 129 18.97 -3.11 -13.32
N THR A 130 19.65 -3.72 -14.30
CA THR A 130 21.12 -3.73 -14.32
C THR A 130 21.58 -2.28 -14.10
N PRO A 131 22.35 -2.00 -13.04
CA PRO A 131 22.73 -0.63 -12.73
C PRO A 131 23.38 -0.05 -13.97
N ARG A 132 22.80 1.02 -14.50
CA ARG A 132 23.45 1.79 -15.55
C ARG A 132 24.72 2.34 -14.93
N VAL A 133 25.88 1.85 -15.38
CA VAL A 133 27.18 2.41 -14.99
C VAL A 133 27.28 3.79 -15.65
N ILE A 134 26.80 4.80 -14.94
CA ILE A 134 27.12 6.18 -15.24
C ILE A 134 28.50 6.38 -14.61
N THR A 135 29.56 6.46 -15.41
CA THR A 135 30.89 6.84 -14.93
C THR A 135 30.84 8.29 -14.44
N GLY A 136 30.47 8.47 -13.19
CA GLY A 136 30.49 9.72 -12.46
C GLY A 136 31.31 9.54 -11.19
N ASP A 137 31.84 10.66 -10.69
CA ASP A 137 32.73 10.76 -9.53
C ASP A 137 32.28 9.88 -8.34
N ASP A 138 33.21 9.15 -7.71
CA ASP A 138 33.02 8.12 -6.68
C ASP A 138 32.54 8.69 -5.31
N THR A 139 31.82 9.81 -5.33
CA THR A 139 31.27 10.43 -4.13
C THR A 139 30.08 9.59 -3.65
N PRO A 140 30.10 9.05 -2.41
CA PRO A 140 28.98 8.31 -1.86
C PRO A 140 27.71 9.16 -1.88
N PRO A 141 26.56 8.64 -2.34
CA PRO A 141 25.33 9.41 -2.32
C PRO A 141 24.98 9.80 -0.88
N THR A 142 24.64 11.07 -0.70
CA THR A 142 24.13 11.61 0.56
C THR A 142 22.83 10.90 0.98
N SER A 143 22.55 10.87 2.29
CA SER A 143 21.40 10.18 2.87
C SER A 143 20.09 10.47 2.13
N ASN A 144 19.48 9.46 1.51
CA ASN A 144 18.21 9.63 0.80
C ASN A 144 17.06 9.78 1.80
N ARG A 145 16.55 11.01 1.97
CA ARG A 145 15.42 11.34 2.84
C ARG A 145 14.20 10.43 2.62
N LEU A 146 13.92 10.05 1.37
CA LEU A 146 12.82 9.14 1.02
C LEU A 146 13.06 7.74 1.57
N ALA A 147 14.27 7.20 1.41
CA ALA A 147 14.64 5.89 1.92
C ALA A 147 14.53 5.83 3.46
N HIS A 148 15.00 6.88 4.17
CA HIS A 148 14.85 6.98 5.62
C HIS A 148 13.38 7.03 6.04
N LYS A 149 12.54 7.76 5.31
CA LYS A 149 11.11 7.83 5.55
C LYS A 149 10.43 6.48 5.37
N HIS A 150 10.68 5.79 4.26
CA HIS A 150 10.12 4.46 4.01
C HIS A 150 10.60 3.45 5.07
N ALA A 151 11.88 3.49 5.45
CA ALA A 151 12.41 2.65 6.52
C ALA A 151 11.72 2.91 7.87
N ARG A 152 11.51 4.17 8.24
CA ARG A 152 10.76 4.56 9.45
C ARG A 152 9.34 3.99 9.43
N ARG A 153 8.61 4.18 8.32
CA ARG A 153 7.23 3.70 8.18
C ARG A 153 7.11 2.18 8.20
N ARG A 154 8.02 1.47 7.55
CA ARG A 154 8.10 0.00 7.67
C ARG A 154 8.31 -0.44 9.11
N ALA A 155 9.24 0.20 9.82
CA ALA A 155 9.47 -0.09 11.24
C ALA A 155 8.24 0.22 12.10
N GLU A 156 7.50 1.28 11.78
CA GLU A 156 6.26 1.66 12.46
C GLU A 156 5.13 0.67 12.22
N ARG A 157 4.86 0.28 10.97
CA ARG A 157 3.89 -0.78 10.67
C ARG A 157 4.24 -2.10 11.35
N ALA A 158 5.53 -2.47 11.38
CA ALA A 158 5.97 -3.67 12.09
C ALA A 158 5.76 -3.58 13.61
N ARG A 159 5.87 -2.39 14.22
CA ARG A 159 5.52 -2.18 15.64
C ARG A 159 4.01 -2.31 15.85
N ASN A 160 3.21 -1.70 14.98
CA ASN A 160 1.74 -1.72 15.07
C ASN A 160 1.21 -3.16 14.95
N LEU A 161 1.77 -3.95 14.02
CA LEU A 161 1.47 -5.37 13.87
C LEU A 161 1.70 -6.13 15.17
N ARG A 162 2.90 -6.03 15.75
CA ARG A 162 3.23 -6.69 17.02
C ARG A 162 2.34 -6.26 18.18
N GLU A 163 1.89 -5.00 18.19
CA GLU A 163 0.97 -4.52 19.22
C GLU A 163 -0.42 -5.12 19.04
N ARG A 164 -0.92 -5.21 17.80
CA ARG A 164 -2.19 -5.83 17.50
C ARG A 164 -2.20 -7.31 17.87
N GLU A 165 -1.19 -8.06 17.44
CA GLU A 165 -1.02 -9.48 17.78
C GLU A 165 -0.99 -9.71 19.30
N ARG A 166 -0.36 -8.80 20.07
CA ARG A 166 -0.37 -8.86 21.54
C ARG A 166 -1.74 -8.61 22.15
N ARG A 167 -2.56 -7.75 21.55
CA ARG A 167 -3.93 -7.48 22.01
C ARG A 167 -4.83 -8.67 21.71
N GLU A 168 -4.77 -9.19 20.49
CA GLU A 168 -5.49 -10.39 20.06
C GLU A 168 -5.13 -11.61 20.94
N ALA A 169 -3.87 -11.77 21.35
CA ALA A 169 -3.46 -12.86 22.22
C ALA A 169 -3.87 -12.69 23.70
N ALA A 170 -4.33 -11.50 24.10
CA ALA A 170 -4.76 -11.20 25.47
C ALA A 170 -6.28 -11.30 25.66
N ASP A 171 -7.03 -11.26 24.56
CA ASP A 171 -8.50 -11.42 24.49
C ASP A 171 -8.88 -12.92 24.40
#